data_AF-A0AAQ0V4H8-F1
#
_entry.id   AF-A0AAQ0V4H8-F1
#
_cell.length_a   1.000
_cell.length_b   1.000
_cell.length_c   1.000
_cell.angle_alpha   90.00
_cell.angle_beta   90.00
_cell.angle_gamma   90.00
#
_symmetry.space_group_name_H-M   'P 1'
#
loop_
_entity.id
_entity.type
_entity.pdbx_description
1 polymer ?
#
loop_
_entity_poly.entity_id
_entity_poly.type
_entity_poly.pdbx_seq_one_letter_code
_entity_poly.pdbx_strand_id
1 'polypeptide(L)'
;MTITIIEFNVLKVMAEKDINWNWMVLDRTLTTRNIPGFSNVANIVTILVNHGLVDVVYGKDKSRPRYRVSQNGFDFLKNQQQLL
;
A
#
# COMPACT_ATOMS: atom_id res chain seq x y z
N MET A 1 -2.07 10.61 12.76
CA MET A 1 -1.49 9.48 12.01
C MET A 1 -0.24 9.98 11.32
N THR A 2 0.89 9.31 11.49
CA THR A 2 2.15 9.73 10.87
C THR A 2 2.71 8.55 10.08
N ILE A 3 2.86 8.72 8.77
CA ILE A 3 3.55 7.77 7.89
C ILE A 3 4.72 8.47 7.22
N THR A 4 5.74 7.71 6.83
CA THR A 4 6.89 8.24 6.10
C THR A 4 6.52 8.58 4.65
N ILE A 5 7.37 9.38 3.98
CA ILE A 5 7.21 9.63 2.54
C ILE A 5 7.32 8.34 1.71
N ILE A 6 8.09 7.36 2.19
CA ILE A 6 8.22 6.04 1.55
C ILE A 6 6.89 5.29 1.64
N GLU A 7 6.32 5.17 2.85
CA GLU A 7 5.00 4.54 3.05
C GLU A 7 3.91 5.26 2.24
N PHE A 8 3.93 6.58 2.20
CA PHE A 8 3.00 7.38 1.40
C PHE A 8 3.11 7.07 -0.10
N ASN A 9 4.32 7.00 -0.65
CA ASN A 9 4.53 6.68 -2.05
C ASN A 9 4.10 5.24 -2.39
N VAL A 10 4.32 4.29 -1.49
CA VAL A 10 3.81 2.92 -1.65
C VAL A 10 2.28 2.92 -1.65
N LEU A 11 1.64 3.67 -0.74
CA LEU A 11 0.18 3.81 -0.72
C LEU A 11 -0.37 4.40 -2.04
N LYS A 12 0.31 5.40 -2.63
CA LYS A 12 -0.06 5.95 -3.94
C LYS A 12 -0.01 4.90 -5.04
N VAL A 13 1.06 4.10 -5.10
CA VAL A 13 1.19 3.01 -6.08
C VAL A 13 0.08 1.99 -5.92
N MET A 14 -0.24 1.62 -4.68
CA MET A 14 -1.33 0.68 -4.40
C MET A 14 -2.69 1.21 -4.87
N ALA A 15 -2.90 2.52 -4.81
CA ALA A 15 -4.14 3.19 -5.21
C ALA A 15 -4.32 3.34 -6.73
N GLU A 16 -3.28 3.14 -7.55
CA GLU A 16 -3.36 3.31 -9.01
C GLU A 16 -4.28 2.32 -9.71
N LYS A 17 -4.51 1.17 -9.09
CA LYS A 17 -5.27 0.07 -9.67
C LYS A 17 -6.23 -0.49 -8.64
N ASP A 18 -7.47 -0.71 -9.05
CA ASP A 18 -8.43 -1.46 -8.26
C ASP A 18 -8.14 -2.97 -8.36
N ILE A 19 -7.02 -3.37 -7.76
CA ILE A 19 -6.56 -4.76 -7.69
C ILE A 19 -6.18 -5.13 -6.27
N ASN A 20 -6.31 -6.42 -6.00
CA ASN A 20 -5.78 -7.04 -4.79
C ASN A 20 -4.28 -7.33 -4.99
N TRP A 21 -3.43 -6.46 -4.43
CA TRP A 21 -1.97 -6.56 -4.49
C TRP A 21 -1.48 -7.78 -3.74
N ASN A 22 -0.52 -8.50 -4.33
CA ASN A 22 0.34 -9.38 -3.55
C ASN A 22 1.68 -8.68 -3.31
N TRP A 23 2.37 -9.02 -2.22
CA TRP A 23 3.60 -8.34 -1.84
C TRP A 23 4.67 -8.41 -2.95
N MET A 24 4.77 -9.54 -3.65
CA MET A 24 5.79 -9.75 -4.70
C MET A 24 5.52 -8.88 -5.94
N VAL A 25 4.27 -8.74 -6.36
CA VAL A 25 3.85 -7.91 -7.49
C VAL A 25 4.01 -6.43 -7.14
N LEU A 26 3.67 -6.05 -5.91
CA LEU A 26 3.91 -4.69 -5.43
C LEU A 26 5.41 -4.38 -5.40
N ASP A 27 6.23 -5.27 -4.83
CA ASP A 27 7.69 -5.13 -4.75
C ASP A 27 8.35 -5.00 -6.12
N ARG A 28 7.96 -5.86 -7.08
CA ARG A 28 8.41 -5.76 -8.47
C ARG A 28 7.97 -4.46 -9.12
N THR A 29 6.75 -4.00 -8.87
CA THR A 29 6.25 -2.73 -9.40
C THR A 29 7.06 -1.54 -8.90
N LEU A 30 7.37 -1.51 -7.60
CA LEU A 30 8.21 -0.48 -6.99
C LEU A 30 9.63 -0.52 -7.57
N THR A 31 10.24 -1.71 -7.66
CA THR A 31 11.59 -1.92 -8.21
C THR A 31 11.68 -1.45 -9.66
N THR A 32 10.77 -1.91 -10.52
CA THR A 32 10.75 -1.55 -11.94
C THR A 32 10.59 -0.04 -12.17
N ARG A 33 9.90 0.65 -11.26
CA ARG A 33 9.67 2.10 -11.35
C ARG A 33 10.66 2.92 -10.53
N ASN A 34 11.65 2.29 -9.91
CA ASN A 34 12.62 2.92 -9.01
C ASN A 34 11.95 3.76 -7.90
N ILE A 35 10.84 3.26 -7.35
CA ILE A 35 10.12 3.91 -6.25
C ILE A 35 10.68 3.35 -4.93
N PRO A 36 11.23 4.19 -4.03
CA PRO A 36 11.74 3.74 -2.74
C PRO A 36 10.70 2.94 -1.94
N GLY A 37 11.14 1.88 -1.26
CA GLY A 37 10.28 0.97 -0.50
C GLY A 37 10.25 -0.47 -1.01
N PHE A 38 10.82 -0.73 -2.21
CA PHE A 38 11.14 -2.10 -2.65
C PHE A 38 12.09 -2.78 -1.65
N SER A 39 12.06 -4.11 -1.60
CA SER A 39 12.70 -4.99 -0.60
C SER A 39 12.20 -4.85 0.85
N ASN A 40 11.33 -3.87 1.16
CA ASN A 40 10.74 -3.66 2.48
C ASN A 40 9.19 -3.66 2.49
N VAL A 41 8.58 -4.15 1.41
CA VAL A 41 7.14 -4.04 1.17
C VAL A 41 6.31 -4.68 2.28
N ALA A 42 6.70 -5.84 2.80
CA ALA A 42 5.93 -6.53 3.84
C ALA A 42 5.80 -5.68 5.12
N ASN A 43 6.88 -5.02 5.55
CA ASN A 43 6.86 -4.14 6.71
C ASN A 43 6.04 -2.88 6.45
N ILE A 44 6.22 -2.25 5.29
CA ILE A 44 5.47 -1.05 4.89
C ILE A 44 3.97 -1.34 4.86
N VAL A 45 3.57 -2.44 4.21
CA VAL A 45 2.16 -2.84 4.15
C VAL A 45 1.61 -3.12 5.55
N THR A 46 2.39 -3.73 6.45
CA THR A 46 1.98 -3.94 7.85
C THR A 46 1.73 -2.61 8.57
N ILE A 47 2.60 -1.61 8.39
CA ILE A 47 2.41 -0.27 8.95
C ILE A 47 1.13 0.38 8.39
N LEU A 48 0.93 0.30 7.07
CA LEU A 48 -0.27 0.86 6.43
C LEU A 48 -1.57 0.17 6.89
N VAL A 49 -1.53 -1.14 7.11
CA VAL A 49 -2.65 -1.91 7.69
C VAL A 49 -2.93 -1.48 9.12
N ASN A 50 -1.89 -1.34 9.95
CA ASN A 50 -2.04 -0.90 11.34
C ASN A 50 -2.61 0.53 11.45
N HIS A 51 -2.35 1.37 10.46
CA HIS A 51 -2.97 2.69 10.33
C HIS A 51 -4.35 2.69 9.68
N GLY A 52 -4.86 1.52 9.27
CA GLY A 52 -6.16 1.39 8.62
C GLY A 52 -6.22 2.03 7.23
N LEU A 53 -5.08 2.22 6.56
CA LEU A 53 -4.99 2.77 5.19
C LEU A 53 -5.02 1.66 4.12
N VAL A 54 -4.72 0.43 4.53
CA VAL A 54 -4.71 -0.76 3.66
C VAL A 54 -5.49 -1.86 4.36
N ASP A 55 -6.36 -2.55 3.62
CA ASP A 55 -7.05 -3.75 4.08
C ASP A 55 -6.27 -5.00 3.69
N VAL A 56 -6.32 -6.02 4.56
CA VAL A 56 -5.89 -7.37 4.20
C VAL A 56 -7.08 -8.14 3.62
N VAL A 57 -6.90 -8.69 2.42
CA VAL A 57 -7.89 -9.50 1.72
C VAL A 57 -7.44 -10.95 1.73
N TYR A 58 -8.19 -11.80 2.44
CA TYR A 58 -7.94 -13.24 2.50
C TYR A 58 -8.74 -13.99 1.44
N GLY A 59 -8.06 -14.81 0.65
CA GLY A 59 -8.70 -15.82 -0.19
C GLY A 59 -9.01 -17.10 0.59
N LYS A 60 -9.31 -18.18 -0.13
CA LYS A 60 -9.46 -19.53 0.47
C LYS A 60 -8.18 -19.99 1.18
N ASP A 61 -7.02 -19.64 0.62
CA ASP A 61 -5.71 -19.87 1.23
C ASP A 61 -5.26 -18.64 2.01
N LYS A 62 -5.27 -18.73 3.34
CA LYS A 62 -4.89 -17.64 4.24
C LYS A 62 -3.37 -17.37 4.25
N SER A 63 -2.55 -18.29 3.74
CA SER A 63 -1.09 -18.12 3.71
C SER A 63 -0.62 -17.10 2.66
N ARG A 64 -1.51 -16.69 1.76
CA ARG A 64 -1.20 -15.76 0.66
C ARG A 64 -2.13 -14.54 0.70
N PRO A 65 -2.03 -13.70 1.74
CA PRO A 65 -2.86 -12.51 1.83
C PRO A 65 -2.63 -11.61 0.61
N ARG A 66 -3.70 -10.93 0.23
CA ARG A 66 -3.66 -9.80 -0.70
C ARG A 66 -3.95 -8.52 0.06
N TYR A 67 -3.70 -7.40 -0.58
CA TYR A 67 -3.86 -6.08 0.02
C TYR A 67 -4.56 -5.14 -0.96
N ARG A 68 -5.41 -4.27 -0.42
CA ARG A 68 -6.04 -3.18 -1.19
C ARG A 68 -6.06 -1.93 -0.35
N VAL A 69 -6.07 -0.77 -0.99
CA VAL A 69 -6.24 0.50 -0.27
C VAL A 69 -7.64 0.53 0.34
N SER A 70 -7.74 0.87 1.62
CA SER A 70 -9.03 1.01 2.31
C SER A 70 -9.70 2.33 1.90
N GLN A 71 -10.99 2.51 2.23
CA GLN A 71 -11.65 3.81 2.01
C GLN A 71 -10.90 4.95 2.72
N ASN A 72 -10.49 4.72 3.97
CA ASN A 72 -9.69 5.68 4.74
C ASN A 72 -8.34 5.95 4.07
N GLY A 73 -7.73 4.97 3.42
CA GLY A 73 -6.53 5.16 2.59
C GLY A 73 -6.75 6.11 1.42
N PHE A 74 -7.85 5.96 0.68
CA PHE A 74 -8.20 6.88 -0.40
C PHE A 74 -8.52 8.29 0.10
N ASP A 75 -9.28 8.40 1.20
CA ASP A 75 -9.61 9.69 1.82
C ASP A 75 -8.34 10.41 2.30
N PHE A 76 -7.40 9.68 2.91
CA PHE A 76 -6.11 10.19 3.32
C PHE A 76 -5.29 10.72 2.12
N LEU A 77 -5.20 9.96 1.03
CA LEU A 77 -4.50 10.38 -0.19
C LEU A 77 -5.11 11.66 -0.79
N LYS A 78 -6.44 11.77 -0.82
CA LYS A 78 -7.15 12.95 -1.32
C LYS A 78 -6.85 14.19 -0.48
N ASN A 79 -6.88 14.05 0.85
CA ASN A 79 -6.62 15.16 1.76
C ASN A 79 -5.17 15.66 1.66
N GLN A 80 -4.20 14.77 1.45
CA GLN A 80 -2.79 15.17 1.27
C GLN A 80 -2.55 15.86 -0.09
N GLN A 81 -3.27 15.48 -1.14
CA GLN A 81 -3.17 16.16 -2.45
C GLN A 81 -3.73 17.58 -2.44
N GLN A 82 -4.66 17.90 -1.54
CA GLN A 82 -5.23 19.24 -1.40
C GLN A 82 -4.32 20.19 -0.58
N LEU A 83 -3.27 19.66 0.05
CA LEU A 83 -2.31 20.41 0.87
C LEU A 83 -1.02 20.75 0.10
N LEU A 84 -0.91 20.35 -1.16
CA LEU A 84 0.18 20.63 -2.09
C LEU A 84 -0.30 21.56 -3.20
#